data_AF-A0A4Q5L072-F1
#
_entry.id   AF-A0A4Q5L072-F1
#
_cell.length_a   1.000
_cell.length_b   1.000
_cell.length_c   1.000
_cell.angle_alpha   90.00
_cell.angle_beta   90.00
_cell.angle_gamma   90.00
#
_symmetry.space_group_name_H-M   'P 1'
#
loop_
_entity.id
_entity.type
_entity.pdbx_description
1 polymer ?
#
loop_
_entity_poly.entity_id
_entity_poly.type
_entity_poly.pdbx_seq_one_letter_code
_entity_poly.pdbx_strand_id
1 'polypeptide(L)'
;MIFRLVSHIFIIALSISSFSASASFRINADADPSSVTWDNVVVNGGDMLPSMWETPPSLQATKAFIPATFNSVPATEVILTGGAGETSTPIAIDIKGMQYNTSGISYNEESSGLGASCSMDNIAQPIISVQGSNCISTTKLTSGIATSPFIFFRPIFFIDDASITSALNGLPEGVYSGVVPIAIRYYYEEAGGILSYRTINETLLITINYVPVQINDIIVSGDGVMEPIYDTTNLSVSSTTDYDITVNGYFNNGLVLTLPAGEDYELLNVSDSNISIPYSINCSQCSHTNLVNNGALINSEVTIGANSGVQTSLNFMLNFDYEVNGETLISGDYNDSIIITIEPGI
;
A
#
# COMPACT_ATOMS: atom_id res chain seq x y z
N MET A 1 -33.38 48.26 49.89
CA MET A 1 -33.32 46.82 49.57
C MET A 1 -33.88 46.64 48.16
N ILE A 2 -33.24 47.27 47.17
CA ILE A 2 -32.30 46.69 46.19
C ILE A 2 -32.98 45.65 45.28
N PHE A 3 -33.39 46.17 44.12
CA PHE A 3 -33.63 45.50 42.85
C PHE A 3 -32.44 44.63 42.43
N ARG A 4 -32.71 43.45 41.85
CA ARG A 4 -32.05 42.80 40.68
C ARG A 4 -32.13 41.28 40.81
N LEU A 5 -32.65 40.60 39.79
CA LEU A 5 -31.84 39.70 38.98
C LEU A 5 -32.57 39.40 37.67
N VAL A 6 -32.00 39.91 36.59
CA VAL A 6 -32.48 39.83 35.22
C VAL A 6 -32.03 38.50 34.62
N SER A 7 -33.00 37.81 34.03
CA SER A 7 -32.90 36.67 33.13
C SER A 7 -31.82 36.83 32.06
N HIS A 8 -30.81 35.96 32.05
CA HIS A 8 -29.92 35.70 30.90
C HIS A 8 -29.85 34.19 30.67
N ILE A 9 -30.83 33.64 29.94
CA ILE A 9 -30.72 32.32 29.32
C ILE A 9 -29.99 32.55 27.99
N PHE A 10 -28.71 32.20 27.95
CA PHE A 10 -27.91 32.18 26.73
C PHE A 10 -28.24 30.87 25.99
N ILE A 11 -29.13 30.94 25.00
CA ILE A 11 -29.40 29.83 24.08
C ILE A 11 -28.24 29.81 23.07
N ILE A 12 -27.28 28.92 23.30
CA ILE A 12 -26.27 28.56 22.29
C ILE A 12 -26.98 27.65 21.28
N ALA A 13 -27.43 28.24 20.17
CA ALA A 13 -27.89 27.51 19.01
C ALA A 13 -26.67 26.84 18.37
N LEU A 14 -26.49 25.55 18.69
CA LEU A 14 -25.54 24.68 18.00
C LEU A 14 -26.03 24.54 16.55
N SER A 15 -25.42 25.31 15.66
CA SER A 15 -25.58 25.18 14.22
C SER A 15 -25.04 23.81 13.81
N ILE A 16 -25.91 22.81 13.83
CA ILE A 16 -25.71 21.52 13.18
C ILE A 16 -25.65 21.85 11.69
N SER A 17 -24.45 22.13 11.18
CA SER A 17 -24.18 22.08 9.76
C SER A 17 -24.42 20.64 9.35
N SER A 18 -25.59 20.39 8.79
CA SER A 18 -25.89 19.16 8.06
C SER A 18 -24.77 19.00 7.04
N PHE A 19 -23.85 18.07 7.30
CA PHE A 19 -22.93 17.61 6.28
C PHE A 19 -23.81 17.08 5.15
N SER A 20 -23.89 17.84 4.07
CA SER A 20 -24.34 17.30 2.79
C SER A 20 -23.47 16.08 2.56
N ALA A 21 -24.06 14.89 2.65
CA ALA A 21 -23.38 13.67 2.24
C ALA A 21 -23.11 13.83 0.75
N SER A 22 -21.90 14.28 0.41
CA SER A 22 -21.43 14.24 -0.96
C SER A 22 -21.41 12.77 -1.35
N ALA A 23 -22.14 12.41 -2.40
CA ALA A 23 -21.93 11.12 -3.04
C ALA A 23 -20.47 11.08 -3.52
N SER A 24 -19.88 9.89 -3.45
CA SER A 24 -18.49 9.68 -3.81
C SER A 24 -18.33 8.25 -4.23
N PHE A 25 -17.78 8.01 -5.41
CA PHE A 25 -17.26 6.70 -5.75
C PHE A 25 -16.14 6.37 -4.77
N ARG A 26 -16.29 5.31 -3.98
CA ARG A 26 -15.26 4.89 -3.01
C ARG A 26 -14.54 3.67 -3.52
N ILE A 27 -13.21 3.76 -3.59
CA ILE A 27 -12.35 2.61 -3.84
C ILE A 27 -11.38 2.43 -2.68
N ASN A 28 -11.20 1.18 -2.27
CA ASN A 28 -10.35 0.78 -1.16
C ASN A 28 -9.32 -0.25 -1.64
N ALA A 29 -8.13 -0.19 -1.08
CA ALA A 29 -7.08 -1.16 -1.29
C ALA A 29 -6.22 -1.35 -0.04
N ASP A 30 -5.62 -2.53 0.07
CA ASP A 30 -4.46 -2.78 0.91
C ASP A 30 -3.19 -2.64 0.05
N ALA A 31 -2.15 -2.03 0.60
CA ALA A 31 -0.87 -1.89 -0.07
C ALA A 31 0.30 -2.23 0.85
N ASP A 32 1.30 -2.88 0.27
CA ASP A 32 2.63 -3.07 0.85
C ASP A 32 3.67 -2.48 -0.13
N PRO A 33 4.98 -2.47 0.19
CA PRO A 33 6.00 -1.88 -0.68
C PRO A 33 6.14 -2.57 -2.06
N SER A 34 5.59 -3.78 -2.22
CA SER A 34 5.69 -4.62 -3.42
C SER A 34 4.37 -4.75 -4.19
N SER A 35 3.22 -4.62 -3.54
CA SER A 35 1.93 -4.96 -4.14
C SER A 35 0.77 -4.08 -3.66
N VAL A 36 -0.29 -4.05 -4.47
CA VAL A 36 -1.59 -3.42 -4.15
C VAL A 36 -2.69 -4.43 -4.39
N THR A 37 -3.60 -4.57 -3.44
CA THR A 37 -4.78 -5.44 -3.54
C THR A 37 -6.03 -4.59 -3.39
N TRP A 38 -6.86 -4.54 -4.43
CA TRP A 38 -8.09 -3.76 -4.45
C TRP A 38 -9.28 -4.53 -3.87
N ASP A 39 -10.02 -3.93 -2.94
CA ASP A 39 -11.17 -4.57 -2.27
C ASP A 39 -12.45 -4.53 -3.12
N ASN A 40 -12.65 -3.41 -3.80
CA ASN A 40 -13.94 -3.07 -4.40
C ASN A 40 -13.78 -2.45 -5.79
N VAL A 41 -12.78 -2.88 -6.54
CA VAL A 41 -12.55 -2.55 -7.95
C VAL A 41 -12.70 -3.79 -8.82
N VAL A 42 -13.35 -3.63 -9.98
CA VAL A 42 -13.41 -4.65 -11.03
C VAL A 42 -12.49 -4.24 -12.16
N VAL A 43 -11.58 -5.13 -12.55
CA VAL A 43 -10.70 -4.93 -13.70
C VAL A 43 -11.33 -5.56 -14.95
N ASN A 44 -11.44 -4.78 -16.02
CA ASN A 44 -11.96 -5.24 -17.31
C ASN A 44 -11.12 -4.68 -18.45
N GLY A 45 -10.37 -5.55 -19.15
CA GLY A 45 -9.55 -5.14 -20.30
C GLY A 45 -8.41 -4.16 -19.94
N GLY A 46 -7.95 -4.18 -18.68
CA GLY A 46 -6.95 -3.23 -18.16
C GLY A 46 -7.55 -1.94 -17.59
N ASP A 47 -8.84 -1.70 -17.75
CA ASP A 47 -9.54 -0.60 -17.11
C ASP A 47 -10.11 -1.02 -15.76
N MET A 48 -10.20 -0.06 -14.83
CA MET A 48 -10.73 -0.23 -13.49
C MET A 48 -12.10 0.43 -13.36
N LEU A 49 -13.00 -0.24 -12.63
CA LEU A 49 -14.36 0.20 -12.36
C LEU A 49 -14.65 0.04 -10.87
N PRO A 50 -15.28 1.02 -10.19
CA PRO A 50 -15.80 0.76 -8.85
C PRO A 50 -16.84 -0.37 -8.91
N SER A 51 -16.77 -1.32 -7.99
CA SER A 51 -17.73 -2.42 -7.90
C SER A 51 -19.14 -1.92 -7.59
N MET A 52 -19.20 -0.83 -6.81
CA MET A 52 -20.44 -0.14 -6.48
C MET A 52 -20.84 0.84 -7.58
N TRP A 53 -22.16 0.91 -7.81
CA TRP A 53 -22.77 1.92 -8.66
C TRP A 53 -23.32 3.05 -7.81
N GLU A 54 -23.21 4.29 -8.27
CA GLU A 54 -23.83 5.44 -7.60
C GLU A 54 -25.19 5.77 -8.19
N THR A 55 -26.07 6.31 -7.34
CA THR A 55 -27.35 6.87 -7.75
C THR A 55 -27.21 8.37 -8.01
N PRO A 56 -27.55 8.85 -9.20
CA PRO A 56 -27.39 10.26 -9.54
C PRO A 56 -28.37 11.15 -8.78
N PRO A 57 -27.97 12.37 -8.38
CA PRO A 57 -28.85 13.28 -7.64
C PRO A 57 -29.95 13.87 -8.54
N SER A 58 -31.21 13.51 -8.27
CA SER A 58 -32.42 14.14 -8.82
C SER A 58 -32.38 14.39 -10.33
N LEU A 59 -32.31 13.33 -11.15
CA LEU A 59 -32.34 13.45 -12.61
C LEU A 59 -33.69 13.96 -13.13
N GLN A 60 -33.65 14.80 -14.17
CA GLN A 60 -34.87 15.26 -14.83
C GLN A 60 -35.43 14.16 -15.74
N ALA A 61 -36.73 13.90 -15.65
CA ALA A 61 -37.39 12.97 -16.56
C ALA A 61 -37.33 13.51 -18.00
N THR A 62 -36.87 12.70 -18.94
CA THR A 62 -36.69 13.04 -20.34
C THR A 62 -37.14 11.88 -21.24
N LYS A 63 -37.50 12.19 -22.48
CA LYS A 63 -37.77 11.19 -23.53
C LYS A 63 -36.52 10.80 -24.30
N ALA A 64 -35.42 11.56 -24.20
CA ALA A 64 -34.20 11.26 -24.92
C ALA A 64 -32.97 11.69 -24.14
N PHE A 65 -31.92 10.88 -24.17
CA PHE A 65 -30.62 11.24 -23.59
C PHE A 65 -29.47 10.77 -24.47
N ILE A 66 -28.33 11.44 -24.36
CA ILE A 66 -27.10 11.09 -25.07
C ILE A 66 -26.00 10.93 -24.01
N PRO A 67 -25.42 9.72 -23.88
CA PRO A 67 -24.28 9.48 -23.01
C PRO A 67 -23.09 10.35 -23.42
N ALA A 68 -22.36 10.86 -22.43
CA ALA A 68 -21.13 11.63 -22.64
C ALA A 68 -20.17 11.35 -21.47
N THR A 69 -18.95 11.89 -21.51
CA THR A 69 -17.98 11.70 -20.42
C THR A 69 -17.95 12.93 -19.51
N PHE A 70 -17.05 13.87 -19.79
CA PHE A 70 -16.67 14.90 -18.84
C PHE A 70 -16.92 16.31 -19.38
N ASN A 71 -17.37 17.20 -18.49
CA ASN A 71 -17.56 18.62 -18.78
C ASN A 71 -16.23 19.38 -18.92
N SER A 72 -15.16 18.84 -18.31
CA SER A 72 -13.79 19.35 -18.30
C SER A 72 -12.82 18.17 -18.23
N VAL A 73 -11.55 18.40 -18.53
CA VAL A 73 -10.51 17.36 -18.37
C VAL A 73 -10.44 16.96 -16.88
N PRO A 74 -10.57 15.65 -16.55
CA PRO A 74 -10.40 15.18 -15.17
C PRO A 74 -8.99 15.41 -14.64
N ALA A 75 -8.83 15.37 -13.31
CA ALA A 75 -7.48 15.40 -12.74
C ALA A 75 -6.70 14.14 -13.14
N THR A 76 -5.40 14.32 -13.39
CA THR A 76 -4.48 13.27 -13.86
C THR A 76 -3.59 12.72 -12.76
N GLU A 77 -3.69 13.31 -11.56
CA GLU A 77 -2.88 12.94 -10.41
C GLU A 77 -3.72 13.03 -9.14
N VAL A 78 -3.36 12.22 -8.15
CA VAL A 78 -3.91 12.25 -6.80
C VAL A 78 -2.77 12.21 -5.79
N ILE A 79 -2.90 12.99 -4.72
CA ILE A 79 -2.02 12.92 -3.55
C ILE A 79 -2.82 12.27 -2.44
N LEU A 80 -2.25 11.26 -1.79
CA LEU A 80 -2.85 10.63 -0.64
C LEU A 80 -2.31 11.28 0.63
N THR A 81 -3.20 11.52 1.59
CA THR A 81 -2.87 12.11 2.89
C THR A 81 -3.17 11.09 4.00
N GLY A 82 -2.18 10.86 4.85
CA GLY A 82 -2.26 9.99 6.03
C GLY A 82 -2.90 10.69 7.24
N GLY A 83 -3.23 9.90 8.26
CA GLY A 83 -3.93 10.39 9.46
C GLY A 83 -3.15 11.44 10.29
N ALA A 84 -1.82 11.46 10.21
CA ALA A 84 -0.97 12.44 10.89
C ALA A 84 -0.48 13.57 9.96
N GLY A 85 -1.00 13.62 8.73
CA GLY A 85 -0.75 14.70 7.76
C GLY A 85 0.40 14.43 6.79
N GLU A 86 0.99 13.23 6.83
CA GLU A 86 1.92 12.74 5.82
C GLU A 86 1.27 12.72 4.45
N THR A 87 2.02 13.08 3.42
CA THR A 87 1.52 13.10 2.04
C THR A 87 2.38 12.22 1.15
N SER A 88 1.74 11.43 0.28
CA SER A 88 2.42 10.71 -0.79
C SER A 88 3.00 11.67 -1.82
N THR A 89 3.92 11.16 -2.65
CA THR A 89 4.18 11.82 -3.95
C THR A 89 2.95 11.69 -4.87
N PRO A 90 2.82 12.52 -5.93
CA PRO A 90 1.67 12.42 -6.84
C PRO A 90 1.58 11.06 -7.52
N ILE A 91 0.41 10.43 -7.42
CA ILE A 91 0.08 9.15 -8.06
C ILE A 91 -0.67 9.46 -9.36
N ALA A 92 -0.20 8.94 -10.48
CA ALA A 92 -0.86 9.11 -11.76
C ALA A 92 -2.20 8.37 -11.78
N ILE A 93 -3.26 9.06 -12.21
CA ILE A 93 -4.59 8.49 -12.40
C ILE A 93 -5.15 8.93 -13.75
N ASP A 94 -5.75 8.00 -14.48
CA ASP A 94 -6.43 8.29 -15.73
C ASP A 94 -7.92 8.02 -15.58
N ILE A 95 -8.75 9.07 -15.56
CA ILE A 95 -10.20 8.95 -15.56
C ILE A 95 -10.67 8.89 -17.03
N LYS A 96 -10.80 7.67 -17.55
CA LYS A 96 -10.98 7.38 -18.98
C LYS A 96 -12.39 7.60 -19.50
N GLY A 97 -13.40 7.39 -18.67
CA GLY A 97 -14.78 7.41 -19.15
C GLY A 97 -15.85 7.15 -18.09
N MET A 98 -17.05 6.82 -18.56
CA MET A 98 -18.23 6.60 -17.74
C MET A 98 -19.00 5.35 -18.19
N GLN A 99 -19.54 4.63 -17.23
CA GLN A 99 -20.62 3.67 -17.45
C GLN A 99 -21.94 4.22 -16.94
N TYR A 100 -23.00 4.05 -17.73
CA TYR A 100 -24.38 4.36 -17.38
C TYR A 100 -25.20 3.08 -17.38
N ASN A 101 -26.02 2.91 -16.35
CA ASN A 101 -26.92 1.77 -16.21
C ASN A 101 -28.38 2.22 -16.36
N THR A 102 -29.02 1.75 -17.42
CA THR A 102 -30.41 2.07 -17.78
C THR A 102 -31.40 0.98 -17.39
N SER A 103 -31.03 0.07 -16.48
CA SER A 103 -31.87 -1.06 -16.06
C SER A 103 -33.32 -0.63 -15.76
N GLY A 104 -34.28 -1.34 -16.35
CA GLY A 104 -35.70 -1.04 -16.22
C GLY A 104 -36.24 -0.01 -17.23
N ILE A 105 -35.39 0.52 -18.12
CA ILE A 105 -35.78 1.45 -19.18
C ILE A 105 -35.41 0.85 -20.53
N SER A 106 -36.36 0.84 -21.46
CA SER A 106 -36.13 0.41 -22.84
C SER A 106 -35.96 1.64 -23.73
N TYR A 107 -34.79 1.74 -24.38
CA TYR A 107 -34.49 2.81 -25.32
C TYR A 107 -34.40 2.29 -26.74
N ASN A 108 -34.88 3.09 -27.69
CA ASN A 108 -34.51 2.99 -29.09
C ASN A 108 -33.24 3.80 -29.34
N GLU A 109 -32.41 3.32 -30.25
CA GLU A 109 -31.16 3.97 -30.64
C GLU A 109 -31.37 4.79 -31.90
N GLU A 110 -30.97 6.06 -31.85
CA GLU A 110 -31.01 7.02 -32.95
C GLU A 110 -29.63 7.67 -33.09
N SER A 111 -29.33 8.24 -34.26
CA SER A 111 -28.13 9.07 -34.39
C SER A 111 -28.26 10.34 -33.54
N SER A 112 -27.21 10.67 -32.78
CA SER A 112 -27.19 11.87 -31.93
C SER A 112 -27.02 13.15 -32.74
N GLY A 113 -26.36 13.09 -33.91
CA GLY A 113 -26.03 14.25 -34.74
C GLY A 113 -25.04 15.24 -34.12
N LEU A 114 -24.53 14.99 -32.91
CA LEU A 114 -23.64 15.88 -32.15
C LEU A 114 -22.18 15.44 -32.15
N GLY A 115 -21.89 14.26 -32.70
CA GLY A 115 -20.72 13.41 -32.41
C GLY A 115 -19.40 14.14 -32.10
N ALA A 116 -18.87 13.85 -30.90
CA ALA A 116 -17.44 13.93 -30.60
C ALA A 116 -16.95 12.49 -30.49
N SER A 117 -15.97 12.07 -31.31
CA SER A 117 -15.60 10.65 -31.42
C SER A 117 -15.02 10.11 -30.11
N CYS A 118 -15.79 9.29 -29.41
CA CYS A 118 -15.28 8.54 -28.25
C CYS A 118 -14.24 7.53 -28.71
N SER A 119 -13.23 7.31 -27.88
CA SER A 119 -12.35 6.14 -28.05
C SER A 119 -13.11 4.84 -27.82
N MET A 120 -14.16 4.87 -27.01
CA MET A 120 -15.12 3.78 -26.82
C MET A 120 -16.54 4.34 -26.80
N ASP A 121 -17.41 3.86 -27.69
CA ASP A 121 -18.84 4.22 -27.74
C ASP A 121 -19.68 2.93 -27.78
N ASN A 122 -19.78 2.24 -26.63
CA ASN A 122 -20.43 0.94 -26.51
C ASN A 122 -21.84 1.08 -25.90
N ILE A 123 -22.86 1.01 -26.75
CA ILE A 123 -24.27 1.12 -26.35
C ILE A 123 -24.88 -0.29 -26.18
N ALA A 124 -24.45 -0.99 -25.14
CA ALA A 124 -24.92 -2.36 -24.84
C ALA A 124 -25.91 -2.35 -23.67
N GLN A 125 -27.18 -2.03 -23.93
CA GLN A 125 -28.20 -1.92 -22.88
C GLN A 125 -28.31 -3.21 -22.03
N PRO A 126 -28.39 -3.12 -20.68
CA PRO A 126 -28.59 -1.89 -19.90
C PRO A 126 -27.30 -1.13 -19.53
N ILE A 127 -26.10 -1.60 -19.90
CA ILE A 127 -24.83 -0.97 -19.53
C ILE A 127 -24.20 -0.27 -20.73
N ILE A 128 -24.23 1.04 -20.71
CA ILE A 128 -23.63 1.87 -21.74
C ILE A 128 -22.27 2.35 -21.27
N SER A 129 -21.23 2.20 -22.09
CA SER A 129 -19.87 2.62 -21.76
C SER A 129 -19.36 3.63 -22.79
N VAL A 130 -18.93 4.79 -22.33
CA VAL A 130 -18.31 5.83 -23.15
C VAL A 130 -16.95 6.22 -22.59
N GLN A 131 -15.93 6.29 -23.44
CA GLN A 131 -14.57 6.73 -23.06
C GLN A 131 -14.03 7.82 -23.99
N GLY A 132 -13.16 8.66 -23.44
CA GLY A 132 -12.48 9.73 -24.16
C GLY A 132 -12.67 11.09 -23.48
N SER A 133 -11.73 11.99 -23.75
CA SER A 133 -11.71 13.34 -23.18
C SER A 133 -12.86 14.19 -23.72
N ASN A 134 -13.82 14.55 -22.86
CA ASN A 134 -15.00 15.35 -23.24
C ASN A 134 -15.75 14.75 -24.46
N CYS A 135 -15.95 13.43 -24.43
CA CYS A 135 -16.64 12.72 -25.48
C CYS A 135 -18.17 12.84 -25.35
N ILE A 136 -18.87 12.83 -26.50
CA ILE A 136 -20.32 12.73 -26.64
C ILE A 136 -20.63 11.54 -27.57
N SER A 137 -21.43 10.59 -27.10
CA SER A 137 -21.83 9.43 -27.89
C SER A 137 -22.47 9.84 -29.23
N THR A 138 -22.19 9.04 -30.25
CA THR A 138 -22.84 9.14 -31.55
C THR A 138 -24.28 8.62 -31.54
N THR A 139 -24.69 7.96 -30.45
CA THR A 139 -26.02 7.38 -30.27
C THR A 139 -26.84 8.17 -29.25
N LYS A 140 -28.04 8.57 -29.67
CA LYS A 140 -29.11 9.09 -28.82
C LYS A 140 -30.06 7.97 -28.45
N LEU A 141 -30.45 7.93 -27.18
CA LEU A 141 -31.33 6.91 -26.63
C LEU A 141 -32.70 7.53 -26.36
N THR A 142 -33.75 7.06 -27.06
CA THR A 142 -35.10 7.61 -27.01
C THR A 142 -36.12 6.63 -26.42
N SER A 143 -37.07 7.15 -25.63
CA SER A 143 -38.14 6.38 -24.99
C SER A 143 -39.50 7.02 -25.29
N GLY A 144 -40.54 6.18 -25.38
CA GLY A 144 -41.91 6.65 -25.62
C GLY A 144 -42.49 7.45 -24.46
N ILE A 145 -41.96 7.27 -23.24
CA ILE A 145 -42.38 7.97 -22.02
C ILE A 145 -41.21 8.73 -21.41
N ALA A 146 -41.50 9.85 -20.76
CA ALA A 146 -40.47 10.59 -20.03
C ALA A 146 -40.05 9.80 -18.79
N THR A 147 -38.76 9.48 -18.70
CA THR A 147 -38.15 8.65 -17.65
C THR A 147 -36.82 9.25 -17.23
N SER A 148 -36.25 8.81 -16.10
CA SER A 148 -34.86 9.12 -15.77
C SER A 148 -33.95 8.63 -16.92
N PRO A 149 -32.94 9.41 -17.37
CA PRO A 149 -32.05 9.01 -18.46
C PRO A 149 -31.21 7.77 -18.12
N PHE A 150 -30.88 7.59 -16.84
CA PHE A 150 -30.23 6.39 -16.31
C PHE A 150 -30.59 6.26 -14.82
N ILE A 151 -30.35 5.09 -14.24
CA ILE A 151 -30.62 4.81 -12.82
C ILE A 151 -29.32 4.81 -12.02
N PHE A 152 -28.24 4.31 -12.61
CA PHE A 152 -26.94 4.31 -11.97
C PHE A 152 -25.82 4.69 -12.92
N PHE A 153 -24.68 5.07 -12.36
CA PHE A 153 -23.50 5.44 -13.11
C PHE A 153 -22.23 5.16 -12.29
N ARG A 154 -21.10 5.00 -12.98
CA ARG A 154 -19.76 4.88 -12.36
C ARG A 154 -18.65 5.28 -13.33
N PRO A 155 -17.52 5.80 -12.85
CA PRO A 155 -16.39 6.13 -13.71
C PRO A 155 -15.65 4.87 -14.16
N ILE A 156 -14.99 5.00 -15.30
CA ILE A 156 -13.95 4.10 -15.79
C ILE A 156 -12.63 4.82 -15.55
N PHE A 157 -11.71 4.18 -14.85
CA PHE A 157 -10.42 4.77 -14.52
C PHE A 157 -9.28 3.78 -14.65
N PHE A 158 -8.05 4.25 -14.47
CA PHE A 158 -6.87 3.41 -14.34
C PHE A 158 -5.88 4.07 -13.38
N ILE A 159 -5.30 3.25 -12.50
CA ILE A 159 -4.18 3.61 -11.64
C ILE A 159 -3.18 2.47 -11.76
N ASP A 160 -1.90 2.80 -11.93
CA ASP A 160 -0.85 1.79 -11.94
C ASP A 160 -0.46 1.45 -10.49
N ASP A 161 -0.57 0.17 -10.11
CA ASP A 161 -0.24 -0.28 -8.76
C ASP A 161 1.21 0.09 -8.38
N ALA A 162 2.14 0.06 -9.34
CA ALA A 162 3.54 0.45 -9.11
C ALA A 162 3.70 1.95 -8.76
N SER A 163 2.80 2.80 -9.26
CA SER A 163 2.77 4.22 -8.91
C SER A 163 2.29 4.44 -7.47
N ILE A 164 1.40 3.60 -6.97
CA ILE A 164 0.95 3.62 -5.58
C ILE A 164 2.07 3.18 -4.65
N THR A 165 2.68 2.01 -4.89
CA THR A 165 3.73 1.48 -4.00
C THR A 165 4.94 2.42 -3.96
N SER A 166 5.33 2.99 -5.10
CA SER A 166 6.40 3.99 -5.17
C SER A 166 6.06 5.27 -4.41
N ALA A 167 4.80 5.71 -4.45
CA ALA A 167 4.38 6.95 -3.79
C ALA A 167 4.24 6.83 -2.27
N LEU A 168 3.97 5.61 -1.77
CA LEU A 168 3.85 5.29 -0.34
C LEU A 168 5.17 4.81 0.27
N ASN A 169 6.17 4.48 -0.54
CA ASN A 169 7.45 3.98 -0.04
C ASN A 169 8.11 4.96 0.95
N GLY A 170 8.56 4.44 2.09
CA GLY A 170 9.17 5.21 3.17
C GLY A 170 8.18 5.98 4.05
N LEU A 171 6.88 5.97 3.74
CA LEU A 171 5.86 6.52 4.63
C LEU A 171 5.55 5.55 5.79
N PRO A 172 5.06 6.05 6.94
CA PRO A 172 4.65 5.19 8.04
C PRO A 172 3.39 4.37 7.69
N GLU A 173 3.20 3.24 8.38
CA GLU A 173 1.94 2.49 8.34
C GLU A 173 0.75 3.39 8.63
N GLY A 174 -0.35 3.16 7.92
CA GLY A 174 -1.61 3.80 8.20
C GLY A 174 -2.54 3.85 7.00
N VAL A 175 -3.66 4.54 7.21
CA VAL A 175 -4.66 4.75 6.16
C VAL A 175 -4.39 6.08 5.46
N TYR A 176 -4.17 6.00 4.16
CA TYR A 176 -3.92 7.14 3.28
C TYR A 176 -5.14 7.36 2.39
N SER A 177 -5.59 8.61 2.25
CA SER A 177 -6.76 8.91 1.44
C SER A 177 -6.56 10.10 0.52
N GLY A 178 -7.13 10.03 -0.69
CA GLY A 178 -7.07 11.08 -1.68
C GLY A 178 -8.39 11.20 -2.44
N VAL A 179 -8.64 12.38 -3.01
CA VAL A 179 -9.91 12.68 -3.69
C VAL A 179 -9.64 13.20 -5.09
N VAL A 180 -10.32 12.62 -6.06
CA VAL A 180 -10.27 13.02 -7.48
C VAL A 180 -11.63 13.58 -7.87
N PRO A 181 -11.76 14.89 -8.15
CA PRO A 181 -13.03 15.48 -8.57
C PRO A 181 -13.36 15.09 -10.02
N ILE A 182 -14.63 14.76 -10.28
CA ILE A 182 -15.11 14.33 -11.60
C ILE A 182 -16.37 15.14 -11.96
N ALA A 183 -16.31 15.90 -13.05
CA ALA A 183 -17.44 16.67 -13.57
C ALA A 183 -18.04 15.97 -14.80
N ILE A 184 -19.08 15.17 -14.58
CA ILE A 184 -19.68 14.28 -15.58
C ILE A 184 -20.75 15.05 -16.35
N ARG A 185 -20.73 14.99 -17.69
CA ARG A 185 -21.76 15.63 -18.53
C ARG A 185 -22.61 14.58 -19.22
N TYR A 186 -23.90 14.82 -19.34
CA TYR A 186 -24.79 14.11 -20.27
C TYR A 186 -25.76 15.10 -20.93
N TYR A 187 -26.30 14.72 -22.08
CA TYR A 187 -27.28 15.54 -22.80
C TYR A 187 -28.66 14.90 -22.71
N TYR A 188 -29.70 15.72 -22.75
CA TYR A 188 -31.09 15.28 -22.69
C TYR A 188 -32.00 16.23 -23.47
N GLU A 189 -33.16 15.74 -23.91
CA GLU A 189 -34.19 16.58 -24.51
C GLU A 189 -35.17 17.06 -23.44
N GLU A 190 -35.42 18.37 -23.38
CA GLU A 190 -36.46 18.95 -22.53
C GLU A 190 -37.87 18.69 -23.09
N ALA A 191 -38.92 19.01 -22.32
CA ALA A 191 -40.31 18.77 -22.70
C ALA A 191 -40.73 19.43 -24.03
N GLY A 192 -39.99 20.44 -24.50
CA GLY A 192 -40.18 21.10 -25.79
C GLY A 192 -39.35 20.54 -26.95
N GLY A 193 -38.61 19.43 -26.76
CA GLY A 193 -37.71 18.84 -27.76
C GLY A 193 -36.38 19.60 -27.93
N ILE A 194 -36.09 20.54 -27.01
CA ILE A 194 -34.83 21.29 -27.01
C ILE A 194 -33.76 20.43 -26.37
N LEU A 195 -32.66 20.22 -27.10
CA LEU A 195 -31.48 19.57 -26.56
C LEU A 195 -30.80 20.46 -25.53
N SER A 196 -30.62 19.93 -24.33
CA SER A 196 -29.93 20.55 -23.21
C SER A 196 -28.87 19.60 -22.67
N TYR A 197 -28.10 20.05 -21.68
CA TYR A 197 -27.13 19.21 -20.98
C TYR A 197 -27.15 19.48 -19.49
N ARG A 198 -26.69 18.49 -18.73
CA ARG A 198 -26.49 18.62 -17.29
C ARG A 198 -25.13 18.08 -16.90
N THR A 199 -24.54 18.76 -15.93
CA THR A 199 -23.30 18.34 -15.28
C THR A 199 -23.61 17.79 -13.89
N ILE A 200 -23.06 16.62 -13.58
CA ILE A 200 -23.08 16.00 -12.25
C ILE A 200 -21.65 16.06 -11.73
N ASN A 201 -21.47 16.72 -10.59
CA ASN A 201 -20.16 16.80 -9.94
C ASN A 201 -20.09 15.72 -8.86
N GLU A 202 -19.16 14.79 -9.02
CA GLU A 202 -18.89 13.72 -8.07
C GLU A 202 -17.41 13.71 -7.71
N THR A 203 -17.06 12.85 -6.75
CA THR A 203 -15.67 12.60 -6.40
C THR A 203 -15.37 11.11 -6.40
N LEU A 204 -14.16 10.74 -6.81
CA LEU A 204 -13.59 9.42 -6.55
C LEU A 204 -12.69 9.55 -5.31
N LEU A 205 -13.14 8.94 -4.21
CA LEU A 205 -12.38 8.81 -2.98
C LEU A 205 -11.58 7.51 -3.03
N ILE A 206 -10.28 7.64 -2.91
CA ILE A 206 -9.32 6.55 -2.88
C ILE A 206 -8.83 6.41 -1.45
N THR A 207 -8.94 5.21 -0.87
CA THR A 207 -8.45 4.91 0.47
C THR A 207 -7.52 3.71 0.39
N ILE A 208 -6.32 3.84 0.93
CA ILE A 208 -5.31 2.78 0.92
C ILE A 208 -4.86 2.51 2.34
N ASN A 209 -5.02 1.28 2.79
CA ASN A 209 -4.44 0.79 4.03
C ASN A 209 -3.00 0.32 3.73
N TYR A 210 -2.01 1.08 4.19
CA TYR A 210 -0.60 0.83 3.88
C TYR A 210 0.10 0.17 5.06
N VAL A 211 0.67 -1.02 4.82
CA VAL A 211 1.39 -1.83 5.83
C VAL A 211 2.80 -2.15 5.32
N PRO A 212 3.79 -1.27 5.56
CA PRO A 212 5.16 -1.50 5.14
C PRO A 212 5.84 -2.53 6.04
N VAL A 213 5.89 -3.82 5.67
CA VAL A 213 6.79 -4.77 6.35
C VAL A 213 8.01 -4.97 5.46
N GLN A 214 9.11 -4.30 5.77
CA GLN A 214 10.32 -4.33 4.93
C GLN A 214 11.61 -3.98 5.69
N ILE A 215 12.73 -4.53 5.20
CA ILE A 215 14.08 -4.07 5.55
C ILE A 215 14.52 -3.07 4.48
N ASN A 216 14.94 -1.87 4.90
CA ASN A 216 15.46 -0.83 4.02
C ASN A 216 17.00 -0.91 3.91
N ASP A 217 17.68 -1.14 5.04
CA ASP A 217 19.14 -1.12 5.13
C ASP A 217 19.64 -1.97 6.32
N ILE A 218 20.83 -2.53 6.19
CA ILE A 218 21.52 -3.31 7.24
C ILE A 218 22.94 -2.76 7.37
N ILE A 219 23.26 -2.23 8.54
CA ILE A 219 24.59 -1.73 8.89
C ILE A 219 25.25 -2.76 9.80
N VAL A 220 26.38 -3.30 9.37
CA VAL A 220 27.19 -4.26 10.13
C VAL A 220 28.52 -3.61 10.50
N SER A 221 28.85 -3.60 11.78
CA SER A 221 30.12 -3.12 12.31
C SER A 221 30.86 -4.24 13.05
N GLY A 222 32.03 -4.61 12.54
CA GLY A 222 32.89 -5.67 13.04
C GLY A 222 33.87 -6.09 11.93
N ASP A 223 35.11 -6.44 12.28
CA ASP A 223 36.13 -6.85 11.31
C ASP A 223 36.27 -8.37 11.19
N GLY A 224 35.60 -9.14 12.07
CA GLY A 224 35.66 -10.60 12.11
C GLY A 224 37.00 -11.16 12.56
N VAL A 225 37.92 -10.33 13.05
CA VAL A 225 39.24 -10.78 13.48
C VAL A 225 39.13 -11.33 14.90
N MET A 226 39.41 -12.61 15.05
CA MET A 226 39.50 -13.30 16.34
C MET A 226 40.97 -13.39 16.75
N GLU A 227 41.48 -12.36 17.45
CA GLU A 227 42.87 -12.35 17.93
C GLU A 227 43.04 -13.40 19.06
N PRO A 228 43.94 -14.39 18.91
CA PRO A 228 44.06 -15.49 19.86
C PRO A 228 44.72 -15.06 21.17
N ILE A 229 44.14 -15.49 22.28
CA ILE A 229 44.64 -15.36 23.64
C ILE A 229 45.19 -16.72 24.06
N TYR A 230 46.49 -16.79 24.36
CA TYR A 230 47.18 -18.02 24.74
C TYR A 230 47.34 -18.11 26.26
N ASP A 231 46.79 -19.16 26.88
CA ASP A 231 47.07 -19.53 28.26
C ASP A 231 48.15 -20.62 28.30
N THR A 232 49.38 -20.22 28.58
CA THR A 232 50.52 -21.16 28.66
C THR A 232 50.49 -22.05 29.91
N THR A 233 49.64 -21.74 30.89
CA THR A 233 49.52 -22.52 32.14
C THR A 233 48.53 -23.67 31.94
N ASN A 234 47.36 -23.38 31.38
CA ASN A 234 46.32 -24.36 31.10
C ASN A 234 46.44 -24.99 29.70
N LEU A 235 47.39 -24.50 28.88
CA LEU A 235 47.59 -24.91 27.49
C LEU A 235 46.33 -24.75 26.65
N SER A 236 45.60 -23.65 26.84
CA SER A 236 44.39 -23.33 26.07
C SER A 236 44.60 -22.11 25.17
N VAL A 237 43.80 -22.05 24.10
CA VAL A 237 43.71 -20.91 23.20
C VAL A 237 42.25 -20.48 23.14
N SER A 238 41.99 -19.20 23.35
CA SER A 238 40.65 -18.62 23.25
C SER A 238 40.65 -17.36 22.41
N SER A 239 39.48 -16.96 21.91
CA SER A 239 39.29 -15.65 21.31
C SER A 239 37.82 -15.26 21.35
N THR A 240 37.55 -13.97 21.15
CA THR A 240 36.20 -13.43 21.02
C THR A 240 36.22 -12.29 20.00
N THR A 241 35.13 -12.15 19.25
CA THR A 241 34.87 -10.98 18.39
C THR A 241 33.37 -10.69 18.36
N ASP A 242 33.00 -9.47 18.00
CA ASP A 242 31.62 -9.01 18.01
C ASP A 242 31.25 -8.35 16.68
N TYR A 243 30.01 -8.60 16.24
CA TYR A 243 29.36 -7.85 15.18
C TYR A 243 28.19 -7.06 15.77
N ASP A 244 28.26 -5.74 15.69
CA ASP A 244 27.16 -4.83 15.99
C ASP A 244 26.34 -4.60 14.73
N ILE A 245 25.08 -5.04 14.74
CA ILE A 245 24.20 -5.06 13.58
C ILE A 245 23.00 -4.15 13.85
N THR A 246 22.81 -3.17 12.97
CA THR A 246 21.63 -2.29 12.97
C THR A 246 20.84 -2.50 11.70
N VAL A 247 19.58 -2.89 11.84
CA VAL A 247 18.66 -3.12 10.73
C VAL A 247 17.62 -2.01 10.75
N ASN A 248 17.56 -1.24 9.67
CA ASN A 248 16.62 -0.14 9.48
C ASN A 248 15.51 -0.58 8.53
N GLY A 249 14.27 -0.23 8.82
CA GLY A 249 13.13 -0.69 8.04
C GLY A 249 11.81 -0.32 8.71
N TYR A 250 10.81 -1.16 8.51
CA TYR A 250 9.56 -1.09 9.24
C TYR A 250 9.12 -2.51 9.58
N PHE A 251 8.99 -2.77 10.87
CA PHE A 251 8.77 -4.10 11.43
C PHE A 251 7.60 -4.02 12.40
N ASN A 252 6.54 -4.79 12.16
CA ASN A 252 5.41 -4.92 13.08
C ASN A 252 5.69 -5.97 14.18
N ASN A 253 6.55 -6.96 13.89
CA ASN A 253 6.85 -8.07 14.79
C ASN A 253 8.36 -8.41 14.87
N GLY A 254 9.21 -7.39 14.79
CA GLY A 254 10.66 -7.56 14.93
C GLY A 254 11.34 -8.19 13.72
N LEU A 255 12.42 -8.92 13.94
CA LEU A 255 13.20 -9.62 12.91
C LEU A 255 13.26 -11.12 13.20
N VAL A 256 13.40 -11.90 12.14
CA VAL A 256 13.78 -13.31 12.17
C VAL A 256 15.22 -13.43 11.68
N LEU A 257 16.06 -14.05 12.50
CA LEU A 257 17.45 -14.37 12.19
C LEU A 257 17.57 -15.87 11.95
N THR A 258 18.09 -16.24 10.79
CA THR A 258 18.22 -17.65 10.38
C THR A 258 19.67 -17.99 10.09
N LEU A 259 20.15 -19.04 10.77
CA LEU A 259 21.46 -19.64 10.59
C LEU A 259 21.33 -20.91 9.72
N PRO A 260 22.28 -21.17 8.81
CA PRO A 260 22.20 -22.26 7.86
C PRO A 260 22.35 -23.62 8.56
N ALA A 261 21.37 -24.49 8.39
CA ALA A 261 21.45 -25.86 8.90
C ALA A 261 22.40 -26.71 8.05
N GLY A 262 23.24 -27.51 8.71
CA GLY A 262 24.17 -28.43 8.04
C GLY A 262 25.53 -27.85 7.67
N GLU A 263 25.81 -26.61 8.07
CA GLU A 263 27.17 -26.05 8.07
C GLU A 263 27.92 -26.48 9.34
N ASP A 264 29.25 -26.64 9.20
CA ASP A 264 30.16 -26.88 10.32
C ASP A 264 30.68 -25.53 10.83
N TYR A 265 30.35 -25.17 12.07
CA TYR A 265 30.75 -23.87 12.65
C TYR A 265 32.15 -23.95 13.24
N GLU A 266 33.15 -24.05 12.37
CA GLU A 266 34.54 -24.25 12.75
C GLU A 266 35.50 -23.40 11.90
N LEU A 267 36.51 -22.79 12.52
CA LEU A 267 37.61 -22.16 11.80
C LEU A 267 38.55 -23.25 11.28
N LEU A 268 38.79 -23.30 9.97
CA LEU A 268 39.67 -24.28 9.34
C LEU A 268 41.08 -23.71 9.17
N ASN A 269 42.10 -24.52 9.49
CA ASN A 269 43.47 -24.12 9.22
C ASN A 269 43.71 -24.00 7.71
N VAL A 270 44.30 -22.87 7.28
CA VAL A 270 44.55 -22.59 5.86
C VAL A 270 45.54 -23.58 5.22
N SER A 271 46.42 -24.18 6.01
CA SER A 271 47.44 -25.14 5.54
C SER A 271 47.02 -26.61 5.70
N ASP A 272 46.11 -26.94 6.62
CA ASP A 272 45.58 -28.29 6.83
C ASP A 272 44.11 -28.28 7.30
N SER A 273 43.18 -28.47 6.36
CA SER A 273 41.74 -28.44 6.64
C SER A 273 41.22 -29.55 7.56
N ASN A 274 42.06 -30.50 8.00
CA ASN A 274 41.66 -31.49 9.01
C ASN A 274 41.83 -30.97 10.45
N ILE A 275 42.45 -29.80 10.61
CA ILE A 275 42.62 -29.14 11.90
C ILE A 275 41.67 -27.96 11.94
N SER A 276 40.72 -28.01 12.86
CA SER A 276 39.68 -27.02 13.01
C SER A 276 39.55 -26.52 14.45
N ILE A 277 38.99 -25.32 14.60
CA ILE A 277 38.65 -24.72 15.89
C ILE A 277 37.14 -24.51 15.89
N PRO A 278 36.36 -25.34 16.61
CA PRO A 278 34.92 -25.10 16.76
C PRO A 278 34.70 -23.81 17.55
N TYR A 279 33.76 -23.00 17.08
CA TYR A 279 33.39 -21.76 17.76
C TYR A 279 31.90 -21.74 18.14
N SER A 280 31.53 -20.78 18.96
CA SER A 280 30.18 -20.52 19.43
C SER A 280 29.69 -19.17 18.90
N ILE A 281 28.37 -19.03 18.75
CA ILE A 281 27.71 -17.79 18.35
C ILE A 281 26.61 -17.49 19.35
N ASN A 282 26.67 -16.32 19.97
CA ASN A 282 25.74 -15.85 20.99
C ASN A 282 25.05 -14.54 20.55
N CYS A 283 23.76 -14.41 20.86
CA CYS A 283 22.95 -13.22 20.60
C CYS A 283 22.12 -12.85 21.82
N SER A 284 22.57 -11.87 22.61
CA SER A 284 21.90 -11.53 23.88
C SER A 284 20.49 -10.94 23.71
N GLN A 285 20.24 -10.32 22.55
CA GLN A 285 18.96 -9.68 22.20
C GLN A 285 17.98 -10.63 21.48
N CYS A 286 18.42 -11.85 21.17
CA CYS A 286 17.60 -12.85 20.50
C CYS A 286 16.69 -13.59 21.49
N SER A 287 15.59 -14.17 20.98
CA SER A 287 14.69 -15.04 21.75
C SER A 287 15.39 -16.21 22.45
N HIS A 288 16.48 -16.71 21.84
CA HIS A 288 17.40 -17.65 22.45
C HIS A 288 18.81 -17.09 22.34
N THR A 289 19.54 -17.08 23.46
CA THR A 289 20.87 -16.45 23.51
C THR A 289 21.94 -17.24 22.77
N ASN A 290 21.86 -18.57 22.81
CA ASN A 290 22.93 -19.43 22.32
C ASN A 290 22.52 -20.02 20.97
N LEU A 291 23.16 -19.61 19.89
CA LEU A 291 22.79 -20.00 18.52
C LEU A 291 23.61 -21.21 18.09
N VAL A 292 24.91 -21.15 18.33
CA VAL A 292 25.89 -22.21 18.08
C VAL A 292 26.70 -22.39 19.34
N ASN A 293 26.93 -23.64 19.75
CA ASN A 293 27.75 -23.97 20.91
C ASN A 293 28.81 -25.00 20.51
N ASN A 294 30.08 -24.57 20.55
CA ASN A 294 31.23 -25.41 20.26
C ASN A 294 31.07 -26.20 18.94
N GLY A 295 30.82 -25.48 17.84
CA GLY A 295 30.66 -26.04 16.49
C GLY A 295 29.27 -26.58 16.17
N ALA A 296 28.41 -26.80 17.17
CA ALA A 296 27.09 -27.37 16.98
C ALA A 296 26.00 -26.29 16.96
N LEU A 297 25.19 -26.27 15.90
CA LEU A 297 23.98 -25.42 15.82
C LEU A 297 22.95 -25.86 16.86
N ILE A 298 22.57 -24.94 17.74
CA ILE A 298 21.58 -25.15 18.80
C ILE A 298 20.23 -24.57 18.41
N ASN A 299 20.22 -23.34 17.89
CA ASN A 299 19.02 -22.65 17.43
C ASN A 299 19.26 -22.10 16.02
N SER A 300 18.62 -22.72 15.02
CA SER A 300 18.72 -22.30 13.62
C SER A 300 17.92 -21.05 13.30
N GLU A 301 16.89 -20.74 14.07
CA GLU A 301 16.01 -19.60 13.87
C GLU A 301 15.70 -18.94 15.21
N VAL A 302 15.89 -17.63 15.29
CA VAL A 302 15.60 -16.84 16.49
C VAL A 302 14.99 -15.49 16.10
N THR A 303 14.10 -14.98 16.94
CA THR A 303 13.51 -13.65 16.73
C THR A 303 14.19 -12.57 17.55
N ILE A 304 14.22 -11.34 17.04
CA ILE A 304 14.73 -10.13 17.73
C ILE A 304 13.60 -9.11 17.79
N GLY A 305 13.28 -8.58 18.97
CA GLY A 305 12.25 -7.55 19.12
C GLY A 305 10.80 -8.03 18.87
N ALA A 306 10.55 -9.34 18.83
CA ALA A 306 9.21 -9.89 18.67
C ALA A 306 8.24 -9.34 19.73
N ASN A 307 7.00 -9.08 19.33
CA ASN A 307 5.95 -8.47 20.17
C ASN A 307 6.27 -7.05 20.72
N SER A 308 7.30 -6.37 20.20
CA SER A 308 7.63 -4.99 20.60
C SER A 308 6.80 -3.93 19.86
N GLY A 309 5.82 -4.37 19.05
CA GLY A 309 5.05 -3.52 18.15
C GLY A 309 5.88 -2.96 17.00
N VAL A 310 5.41 -1.86 16.42
CA VAL A 310 6.08 -1.17 15.32
C VAL A 310 7.46 -0.68 15.74
N GLN A 311 8.48 -1.11 14.99
CA GLN A 311 9.87 -0.66 15.11
C GLN A 311 10.37 -0.21 13.73
N THR A 312 11.14 0.89 13.70
CA THR A 312 11.78 1.38 12.47
C THR A 312 13.29 1.13 12.42
N SER A 313 13.86 0.71 13.54
CA SER A 313 15.26 0.33 13.67
C SER A 313 15.41 -0.69 14.79
N LEU A 314 16.18 -1.74 14.55
CA LEU A 314 16.52 -2.76 15.54
C LEU A 314 18.02 -2.97 15.55
N ASN A 315 18.59 -2.94 16.75
CA ASN A 315 20.02 -3.13 16.98
C ASN A 315 20.25 -4.40 17.82
N PHE A 316 21.18 -5.23 17.40
CA PHE A 316 21.58 -6.44 18.12
C PHE A 316 23.05 -6.76 17.87
N MET A 317 23.63 -7.56 18.77
CA MET A 317 25.03 -7.96 18.70
C MET A 317 25.13 -9.48 18.57
N LEU A 318 25.97 -9.93 17.64
CA LEU A 318 26.40 -11.32 17.55
C LEU A 318 27.82 -11.42 18.10
N ASN A 319 27.98 -12.19 19.16
CA ASN A 319 29.26 -12.50 19.77
C ASN A 319 29.74 -13.87 19.29
N PHE A 320 30.97 -13.92 18.81
CA PHE A 320 31.64 -15.14 18.36
C PHE A 320 32.78 -15.44 19.31
N ASP A 321 32.89 -16.67 19.80
CA ASP A 321 33.91 -17.06 20.76
C ASP A 321 34.37 -18.51 20.59
N TYR A 322 35.59 -18.81 21.02
CA TYR A 322 36.05 -20.19 21.20
C TYR A 322 36.99 -20.29 22.39
N GLU A 323 37.09 -21.49 22.96
CA GLU A 323 38.13 -21.89 23.90
C GLU A 323 38.46 -23.37 23.68
N VAL A 324 39.69 -23.66 23.27
CA VAL A 324 40.13 -25.01 22.89
C VAL A 324 41.49 -25.35 23.49
N ASN A 325 41.83 -26.64 23.50
CA ASN A 325 43.16 -27.10 23.87
C ASN A 325 44.19 -26.69 22.80
N GLY A 326 45.24 -25.98 23.19
CA GLY A 326 46.29 -25.50 22.29
C GLY A 326 47.24 -26.59 21.80
N GLU A 327 47.34 -27.74 22.48
CA GLU A 327 48.20 -28.86 22.09
C GLU A 327 47.72 -29.56 20.81
N THR A 328 46.42 -29.43 20.49
CA THR A 328 45.83 -30.03 19.27
C THR A 328 45.94 -29.12 18.05
N LEU A 329 46.43 -27.89 18.22
CA LEU A 329 46.52 -26.90 17.16
C LEU A 329 47.94 -26.83 16.58
N ILE A 330 48.01 -26.49 15.30
CA ILE A 330 49.27 -26.09 14.65
C ILE A 330 49.29 -24.58 14.43
N SER A 331 50.48 -24.00 14.39
CA SER A 331 50.65 -22.58 14.05
C SER A 331 50.22 -22.32 12.60
N GLY A 332 49.46 -21.25 12.40
CA GLY A 332 49.00 -20.81 11.09
C GLY A 332 47.72 -19.99 11.21
N ASP A 333 47.22 -19.57 10.07
CA ASP A 333 45.96 -18.84 9.97
C ASP A 333 44.78 -19.82 9.92
N TYR A 334 43.67 -19.45 10.56
CA TYR A 334 42.42 -20.19 10.54
C TYR A 334 41.31 -19.26 10.05
N ASN A 335 40.38 -19.76 9.24
CA ASN A 335 39.26 -18.96 8.73
C ASN A 335 37.98 -19.78 8.56
N ASP A 336 36.86 -19.07 8.53
CA ASP A 336 35.54 -19.58 8.18
C ASP A 336 34.71 -18.46 7.54
N SER A 337 33.62 -18.81 6.87
CA SER A 337 32.64 -17.86 6.34
C SER A 337 31.24 -18.44 6.44
N ILE A 338 30.36 -17.73 7.16
CA ILE A 338 28.95 -18.08 7.30
C ILE A 338 28.05 -17.00 6.71
N ILE A 339 26.88 -17.41 6.22
CA ILE A 339 25.84 -16.49 5.75
C ILE A 339 24.68 -16.59 6.72
N ILE A 340 24.34 -15.47 7.36
CA ILE A 340 23.18 -15.37 8.25
C ILE A 340 22.10 -14.55 7.52
N THR A 341 20.89 -15.08 7.48
CA THR A 341 19.76 -14.41 6.83
C THR A 341 18.94 -13.63 7.87
N ILE A 342 18.54 -12.40 7.51
CA ILE A 342 17.69 -11.54 8.32
C ILE A 342 16.44 -11.21 7.50
N GLU A 343 15.27 -11.45 8.08
CA GLU A 343 13.97 -11.15 7.48
C GLU A 343 13.09 -10.37 8.47
N PRO A 344 12.16 -9.52 7.99
CA PRO A 344 11.11 -9.00 8.86
C PRO A 344 10.30 -10.12 9.50
N GLY A 345 10.04 -10.03 10.80
CA GLY A 345 9.03 -10.86 11.45
C GLY A 345 7.64 -10.40 11.01
N ILE A 346 6.83 -11.34 10.52
CA ILE A 346 5.42 -11.13 10.14
C ILE A 346 4.50 -11.56 11.29
#